data_AF-A0AAV0XUC7-F1
#
_entry.id   AF-A0AAV0XUC7-F1
#
_cell.length_a   1.000
_cell.length_b   1.000
_cell.length_c   1.000
_cell.angle_alpha   90.00
_cell.angle_beta   90.00
_cell.angle_gamma   90.00
#
_symmetry.space_group_name_H-M   'P 1'
#
loop_
_entity.id
_entity.type
_entity.pdbx_description
1 polymer ?
#
loop_
_entity_poly.entity_id
_entity_poly.type
_entity_poly.pdbx_seq_one_letter_code
_entity_poly.pdbx_strand_id
1 'polypeptide(L)'
;MFSIFKKRKPKADIDDPGMVDISTNSTTHTSDTTLDLADLGNKDSGPCRPILTEYKKIKFGTQQRSFRSQWYNECDWLEYSVQRNAAFCFVCRTFGSENSGENIWIKSGFNNWQKFLVKSKKNSSTSTHLTNLSKMCAYKSSLKTGSVVTQLSSAHKKQVEINRKYMSSLIDVVLYLAKQGIAFRGHNENLDSLNQGNYKEMCHMVFSKFMPDLKNVYENKINHTSWKVQDEIIKISADLLKKLLLRKLLFLGILHLWLMKPGPIKKNSYLNKESSKYF
;
A
#
# COMPACT_ATOMS: atom_id res chain seq x y z
N MET A 1 -9.84 48.87 -19.12
CA MET A 1 -9.94 47.57 -19.81
C MET A 1 -11.03 46.76 -19.11
N PHE A 2 -12.21 46.70 -19.73
CA PHE A 2 -13.37 45.83 -19.42
C PHE A 2 -12.91 44.36 -19.24
N SER A 3 -13.53 43.38 -18.58
CA SER A 3 -14.89 43.15 -18.09
C SER A 3 -14.94 41.81 -17.32
N ILE A 4 -15.89 41.70 -16.39
CA ILE A 4 -16.75 40.51 -16.11
C ILE A 4 -16.17 39.31 -15.34
N PHE A 5 -16.46 39.33 -14.04
CA PHE A 5 -16.78 38.16 -13.20
C PHE A 5 -17.86 37.29 -13.86
N LYS A 6 -17.54 36.02 -14.15
CA LYS A 6 -18.54 35.02 -14.56
C LYS A 6 -19.10 34.31 -13.31
N LYS A 7 -20.26 34.78 -12.84
CA LYS A 7 -21.12 34.08 -11.87
C LYS A 7 -21.57 32.73 -12.48
N ARG A 8 -21.31 31.61 -11.79
CA ARG A 8 -21.97 30.32 -12.07
C ARG A 8 -23.25 30.24 -11.23
N LYS A 9 -24.37 29.95 -11.88
CA LYS A 9 -25.71 29.74 -11.31
C LYS A 9 -25.87 28.33 -10.70
N PRO A 10 -26.88 28.11 -9.83
CA PRO A 10 -27.00 26.92 -8.98
C PRO A 10 -27.61 25.71 -9.70
N LYS A 11 -27.31 24.52 -9.16
CA LYS A 11 -27.87 23.20 -9.50
C LYS A 11 -29.27 23.04 -8.88
N ALA A 12 -30.17 22.38 -9.61
CA ALA A 12 -31.39 21.77 -9.10
C ALA A 12 -31.53 20.35 -9.71
N ASP A 13 -31.42 19.36 -8.83
CA ASP A 13 -32.19 18.11 -8.59
C ASP A 13 -32.66 17.16 -9.70
N ILE A 14 -32.96 15.93 -9.23
CA ILE A 14 -33.78 14.82 -9.80
C ILE A 14 -32.92 13.79 -10.58
N ASP A 15 -32.70 12.51 -10.21
CA ASP A 15 -33.50 11.51 -9.47
C ASP A 15 -32.63 10.40 -8.79
N ASP A 16 -33.15 9.85 -7.70
CA ASP A 16 -32.81 8.54 -7.11
C ASP A 16 -33.65 7.44 -7.80
N PRO A 17 -33.08 6.27 -8.12
CA PRO A 17 -33.68 5.09 -7.49
C PRO A 17 -32.67 3.98 -7.14
N GLY A 18 -32.77 3.50 -5.90
CA GLY A 18 -33.12 2.10 -5.65
C GLY A 18 -31.97 1.15 -5.31
N MET A 19 -31.94 0.74 -4.04
CA MET A 19 -31.30 -0.50 -3.60
C MET A 19 -31.97 -1.73 -4.23
N VAL A 20 -31.16 -2.65 -4.75
CA VAL A 20 -31.57 -4.05 -4.98
C VAL A 20 -30.45 -4.97 -4.51
N ASP A 21 -30.65 -5.60 -3.37
CA ASP A 21 -30.00 -6.85 -2.97
C ASP A 21 -30.67 -8.01 -3.72
N ILE A 22 -29.94 -8.77 -4.54
CA ILE A 22 -30.30 -10.16 -4.86
C ILE A 22 -29.03 -11.02 -4.96
N SER A 23 -28.89 -11.88 -3.96
CA SER A 23 -28.12 -13.11 -3.93
C SER A 23 -28.50 -14.09 -5.05
N THR A 24 -27.48 -14.83 -5.53
CA THR A 24 -27.54 -16.16 -6.18
C THR A 24 -28.37 -16.31 -7.46
N ASN A 25 -27.71 -16.60 -8.58
CA ASN A 25 -27.82 -17.92 -9.19
C ASN A 25 -26.78 -18.18 -10.28
N SER A 26 -26.15 -19.33 -10.14
CA SER A 26 -25.36 -20.06 -11.11
C SER A 26 -26.16 -20.26 -12.39
N THR A 27 -25.66 -19.82 -13.54
CA THR A 27 -25.95 -20.51 -14.80
C THR A 27 -24.75 -20.35 -15.72
N THR A 28 -23.97 -21.42 -15.74
CA THR A 28 -23.02 -21.78 -16.79
C THR A 28 -23.70 -21.71 -18.15
N HIS A 29 -23.34 -20.72 -18.96
CA HIS A 29 -23.40 -20.84 -20.41
C HIS A 29 -21.99 -21.13 -20.93
N THR A 30 -21.62 -22.40 -20.79
CA THR A 30 -20.58 -23.05 -21.58
C THR A 30 -21.12 -23.20 -22.99
N SER A 31 -20.66 -22.36 -23.91
CA SER A 31 -20.72 -22.62 -25.35
C SER A 31 -19.31 -22.87 -25.86
N ASP A 32 -18.93 -24.14 -25.75
CA ASP A 32 -17.96 -24.92 -26.52
C ASP A 32 -17.09 -24.18 -27.54
N THR A 33 -15.84 -23.93 -27.16
CA THR A 33 -14.67 -24.26 -27.98
C THR A 33 -13.44 -24.47 -27.10
N THR A 34 -13.52 -25.40 -26.15
CA THR A 34 -12.32 -25.88 -25.44
C THR A 34 -11.51 -26.75 -26.39
N LEU A 35 -10.57 -26.12 -27.11
CA LEU A 35 -9.43 -26.82 -27.71
C LEU A 35 -8.69 -27.50 -26.56
N ASP A 36 -8.90 -28.80 -26.41
CA ASP A 36 -8.31 -29.61 -25.35
C ASP A 36 -6.77 -29.52 -25.45
N LEU A 37 -6.19 -28.74 -24.54
CA LEU A 37 -4.76 -28.42 -24.40
C LEU A 37 -4.32 -28.81 -22.99
N ALA A 38 -4.87 -29.91 -22.47
CA ALA A 38 -4.69 -30.36 -21.09
C ALA A 38 -3.24 -30.70 -20.74
N ASP A 39 -2.36 -30.91 -21.73
CA ASP A 39 -0.94 -31.19 -21.53
C ASP A 39 -0.03 -29.95 -21.49
N LEU A 40 -0.61 -28.75 -21.65
CA LEU A 40 0.11 -27.48 -21.51
C LEU A 40 -0.06 -26.89 -20.10
N GLY A 41 0.89 -26.07 -19.69
CA GLY A 41 0.92 -25.46 -18.37
C GLY A 41 -0.03 -24.27 -18.21
N ASN A 42 -0.33 -23.91 -16.97
CA ASN A 42 -1.16 -22.75 -16.63
C ASN A 42 -0.31 -21.66 -15.96
N LYS A 43 -0.94 -20.53 -15.60
CA LYS A 43 -0.27 -19.40 -14.90
C LYS A 43 0.48 -19.85 -13.65
N ASP A 44 -0.04 -20.86 -12.97
CA ASP A 44 0.49 -21.34 -11.68
C ASP A 44 1.53 -22.45 -11.83
N SER A 45 1.37 -23.36 -12.80
CA SER A 45 2.32 -24.46 -13.03
C SER A 45 3.54 -24.04 -13.85
N GLY A 46 3.46 -22.95 -14.61
CA GLY A 46 4.51 -22.52 -15.53
C GLY A 46 4.55 -23.33 -16.83
N PRO A 47 5.55 -23.11 -17.72
CA PRO A 47 5.61 -23.77 -19.02
C PRO A 47 5.85 -25.28 -18.89
N CYS A 48 5.03 -26.09 -19.59
CA CYS A 48 5.22 -27.53 -19.68
C CYS A 48 6.40 -27.89 -20.61
N ARG A 49 7.44 -28.52 -20.05
CA ARG A 49 8.67 -28.89 -20.78
C ARG A 49 9.04 -30.36 -20.56
N PRO A 50 8.25 -31.30 -21.11
CA PRO A 50 8.56 -32.72 -20.97
C PRO A 50 9.88 -33.05 -21.69
N ILE A 51 10.75 -33.81 -21.02
CA ILE A 51 11.98 -34.38 -21.59
C ILE A 51 11.68 -35.84 -21.91
N LEU A 52 11.39 -36.13 -23.18
CA LEU A 52 11.14 -37.50 -23.64
C LEU A 52 12.44 -38.16 -24.10
N THR A 53 12.52 -39.49 -23.93
CA THR A 53 13.59 -40.33 -24.49
C THR A 53 13.58 -40.29 -26.01
N GLU A 54 12.38 -40.29 -26.61
CA GLU A 54 12.19 -40.09 -28.04
C GLU A 54 10.98 -39.20 -28.34
N TYR A 55 11.15 -38.25 -29.26
CA TYR A 55 10.08 -37.39 -29.74
C TYR A 55 9.53 -37.92 -31.07
N LYS A 56 8.21 -37.78 -31.28
CA LYS A 56 7.54 -38.24 -32.50
C LYS A 56 8.12 -37.55 -33.75
N LYS A 57 8.66 -38.36 -34.65
CA LYS A 57 9.27 -37.92 -35.91
C LYS A 57 8.19 -37.58 -36.95
N ILE A 58 8.42 -36.52 -37.71
CA ILE A 58 7.59 -36.10 -38.85
C ILE A 58 8.48 -36.10 -40.10
N LYS A 59 7.95 -36.62 -41.22
CA LYS A 59 8.63 -36.58 -42.52
C LYS A 59 8.61 -35.16 -43.08
N PHE A 60 9.79 -34.62 -43.39
CA PHE A 60 9.97 -33.39 -44.14
C PHE A 60 10.78 -33.69 -45.40
N GLY A 61 10.08 -33.89 -46.51
CA GLY A 61 10.69 -34.38 -47.74
C GLY A 61 11.30 -35.77 -47.53
N THR A 62 12.61 -35.89 -47.72
CA THR A 62 13.37 -37.14 -47.55
C THR A 62 13.84 -37.39 -46.12
N GLN A 63 13.78 -36.40 -45.23
CA GLN A 63 14.36 -36.49 -43.88
C GLN A 63 13.28 -36.59 -42.81
N GLN A 64 13.55 -37.38 -41.78
CA GLN A 64 12.73 -37.47 -40.57
C GLN A 64 13.27 -36.48 -39.54
N ARG A 65 12.42 -35.59 -39.04
CA ARG A 65 12.81 -34.61 -38.00
C ARG A 65 11.84 -34.67 -36.83
N SER A 66 12.35 -34.42 -35.64
CA SER A 66 11.58 -34.37 -34.39
C SER A 66 11.92 -33.11 -33.61
N PHE A 67 11.11 -32.83 -32.59
CA PHE A 67 11.45 -31.85 -31.57
C PHE A 67 12.79 -32.20 -30.89
N ARG A 68 13.55 -31.19 -30.47
CA ARG A 68 14.80 -31.35 -29.71
C ARG A 68 14.67 -30.65 -28.36
N SER A 69 14.89 -31.39 -27.27
CA SER A 69 14.86 -30.85 -25.90
C SER A 69 15.88 -29.72 -25.67
N GLN A 70 16.98 -29.70 -26.42
CA GLN A 70 18.00 -28.64 -26.38
C GLN A 70 17.40 -27.23 -26.62
N TRP A 71 16.31 -27.14 -27.38
CA TRP A 71 15.64 -25.87 -27.65
C TRP A 71 15.03 -25.22 -26.41
N TYR A 72 14.77 -25.98 -25.33
CA TYR A 72 14.34 -25.39 -24.06
C TYR A 72 15.43 -24.51 -23.43
N ASN A 73 16.71 -24.79 -23.69
CA ASN A 73 17.82 -23.99 -23.17
C ASN A 73 18.02 -22.69 -23.97
N GLU A 74 17.67 -22.71 -25.25
CA GLU A 74 17.75 -21.52 -26.11
C GLU A 74 16.50 -20.62 -26.00
N CYS A 75 15.36 -21.18 -25.58
CA CYS A 75 14.07 -20.51 -25.58
C CYS A 75 13.30 -20.75 -24.27
N ASP A 76 13.48 -19.87 -23.30
CA ASP A 76 12.81 -19.95 -21.99
C ASP A 76 11.27 -19.85 -22.03
N TRP A 77 10.70 -19.39 -23.12
CA TRP A 77 9.24 -19.29 -23.27
C TRP A 77 8.64 -20.53 -23.94
N LEU A 78 9.48 -21.47 -24.40
CA LEU A 78 9.07 -22.61 -25.19
C LEU A 78 8.33 -23.64 -24.35
N GLU A 79 7.27 -24.15 -24.94
CA GLU A 79 6.41 -25.18 -24.38
C GLU A 79 6.13 -26.23 -25.46
N TYR A 80 5.99 -27.50 -25.09
CA TYR A 80 5.74 -28.57 -26.04
C TYR A 80 4.57 -29.44 -25.59
N SER A 81 3.60 -29.63 -26.49
CA SER A 81 2.49 -30.57 -26.33
C SER A 81 2.89 -31.92 -26.92
N VAL A 82 2.87 -32.96 -26.09
CA VAL A 82 3.10 -34.35 -26.51
C VAL A 82 1.92 -34.85 -27.32
N GLN A 83 0.69 -34.47 -26.92
CA GLN A 83 -0.54 -34.89 -27.59
C GLN A 83 -0.59 -34.38 -29.03
N ARG A 84 -0.26 -33.10 -29.23
CA ARG A 84 -0.28 -32.46 -30.56
C ARG A 84 1.03 -32.57 -31.33
N ASN A 85 2.09 -33.06 -30.69
CA ASN A 85 3.45 -33.04 -31.23
C ASN A 85 3.82 -31.67 -31.83
N ALA A 86 3.60 -30.61 -31.04
CA ALA A 86 3.74 -29.23 -31.50
C ALA A 86 4.26 -28.33 -30.39
N ALA A 87 5.03 -27.31 -30.79
CA ALA A 87 5.61 -26.32 -29.90
C ALA A 87 4.71 -25.08 -29.79
N PHE A 88 4.57 -24.57 -28.57
CA PHE A 88 3.78 -23.40 -28.22
C PHE A 88 4.65 -22.37 -27.51
N CYS A 89 4.18 -21.12 -27.49
CA CYS A 89 4.78 -20.07 -26.69
C CYS A 89 3.96 -19.86 -25.43
N PHE A 90 4.46 -20.30 -24.28
CA PHE A 90 3.79 -20.17 -22.99
C PHE A 90 3.42 -18.71 -22.69
N VAL A 91 4.38 -17.79 -22.91
CA VAL A 91 4.18 -16.37 -22.64
C VAL A 91 3.04 -15.79 -23.46
N CYS A 92 3.03 -16.07 -24.78
CA CYS A 92 2.00 -15.55 -25.67
C CYS A 92 0.64 -16.22 -25.44
N ARG A 93 0.61 -17.51 -25.10
CA ARG A 93 -0.63 -18.25 -24.81
C ARG A 93 -1.28 -17.78 -23.51
N THR A 94 -0.48 -17.54 -22.48
CA THR A 94 -0.96 -17.30 -21.11
C THR A 94 -1.23 -15.81 -20.82
N PHE A 95 -0.46 -14.90 -21.44
CA PHE A 95 -0.56 -13.44 -21.21
C PHE A 95 -0.98 -12.65 -22.46
N GLY A 96 -1.27 -13.36 -23.56
CA GLY A 96 -1.82 -12.79 -24.79
C GLY A 96 -3.23 -12.23 -24.59
N SER A 97 -3.62 -11.34 -25.50
CA SER A 97 -5.01 -10.88 -25.60
C SER A 97 -5.78 -11.87 -26.47
N GLU A 98 -7.04 -12.14 -26.14
CA GLU A 98 -7.93 -13.05 -26.91
C GLU A 98 -8.04 -12.62 -28.38
N ASN A 99 -7.84 -11.33 -28.66
CA ASN A 99 -7.88 -10.75 -30.00
C ASN A 99 -6.54 -10.84 -30.76
N SER A 100 -5.53 -11.55 -30.26
CA SER A 100 -4.22 -11.66 -30.93
C SER A 100 -4.20 -12.67 -32.09
N GLY A 101 -5.21 -12.63 -32.97
CA GLY A 101 -5.25 -13.33 -34.27
C GLY A 101 -4.98 -14.84 -34.26
N GLU A 102 -4.90 -15.42 -35.46
CA GLU A 102 -4.46 -16.81 -35.69
C GLU A 102 -2.95 -16.95 -35.49
N ASN A 103 -2.49 -16.80 -34.25
CA ASN A 103 -1.07 -17.01 -33.97
C ASN A 103 -0.77 -18.51 -33.80
N ILE A 104 0.06 -19.04 -34.71
CA ILE A 104 0.45 -20.46 -34.74
C ILE A 104 1.01 -20.91 -33.38
N TRP A 105 1.72 -20.02 -32.68
CA TRP A 105 2.32 -20.32 -31.38
C TRP A 105 1.33 -20.41 -30.21
N ILE A 106 0.04 -20.08 -30.43
CA ILE A 106 -1.00 -20.06 -29.41
C ILE A 106 -2.05 -21.14 -29.67
N LYS A 107 -2.61 -21.21 -30.89
CA LYS A 107 -3.78 -22.07 -31.18
C LYS A 107 -3.41 -23.43 -31.79
N SER A 108 -2.70 -23.42 -32.92
CA SER A 108 -2.41 -24.63 -33.70
C SER A 108 -1.13 -25.37 -33.29
N GLY A 109 -0.16 -24.63 -32.74
CA GLY A 109 1.15 -25.15 -32.40
C GLY A 109 2.08 -25.23 -33.61
N PHE A 110 3.37 -25.03 -33.38
CA PHE A 110 4.38 -25.08 -34.41
C PHE A 110 5.03 -26.47 -34.47
N ASN A 111 4.89 -27.16 -35.60
CA ASN A 111 5.43 -28.52 -35.80
C ASN A 111 6.48 -28.62 -36.92
N ASN A 112 6.80 -27.51 -37.61
CA ASN A 112 7.79 -27.51 -38.69
C ASN A 112 9.23 -27.40 -38.16
N TRP A 113 9.77 -28.53 -37.70
CA TRP A 113 11.09 -28.63 -37.06
C TRP A 113 12.26 -28.14 -37.91
N GLN A 114 12.14 -28.14 -39.25
CA GLN A 114 13.20 -27.64 -40.13
C GLN A 114 13.45 -26.14 -39.96
N LYS A 115 12.38 -25.36 -39.74
CA LYS A 115 12.44 -23.89 -39.64
C LYS A 115 12.25 -23.37 -38.21
N PHE A 116 12.32 -24.27 -37.22
CA PHE A 116 12.03 -23.94 -35.83
C PHE A 116 12.88 -22.78 -35.30
N LEU A 117 14.21 -22.87 -35.39
CA LEU A 117 15.11 -21.83 -34.84
C LEU A 117 14.86 -20.45 -35.45
N VAL A 118 14.66 -20.39 -36.77
CA VAL A 118 14.40 -19.13 -37.50
C VAL A 118 13.06 -18.52 -37.08
N LYS A 119 12.01 -19.35 -37.01
CA LYS A 119 10.66 -18.90 -36.64
C LYS A 119 10.56 -18.56 -35.16
N SER A 120 11.25 -19.30 -34.30
CA SER A 120 11.34 -19.05 -32.85
C SER A 120 11.99 -17.71 -32.57
N LYS A 121 13.16 -17.44 -33.18
CA LYS A 121 13.84 -16.13 -33.07
C LYS A 121 12.99 -14.97 -33.57
N LYS A 122 12.24 -15.16 -34.65
CA LYS A 122 11.28 -14.16 -35.16
C LYS A 122 10.13 -13.93 -34.17
N ASN A 123 9.60 -15.00 -33.57
CA ASN A 123 8.56 -14.89 -32.56
C ASN A 123 9.06 -14.12 -31.32
N SER A 124 10.25 -14.45 -30.83
CA SER A 124 10.83 -13.79 -29.66
C SER A 124 11.11 -12.30 -29.88
N SER A 125 11.42 -11.89 -31.11
CA SER A 125 11.62 -10.48 -31.46
C SER A 125 10.33 -9.72 -31.79
N THR A 126 9.18 -10.41 -31.85
CA THR A 126 7.89 -9.75 -32.17
C THR A 126 7.42 -8.91 -30.99
N SER A 127 6.86 -7.73 -31.26
CA SER A 127 6.33 -6.82 -30.23
C SER A 127 5.27 -7.47 -29.34
N THR A 128 4.45 -8.35 -29.90
CA THR A 128 3.45 -9.14 -29.15
C THR A 128 4.09 -10.06 -28.11
N HIS A 129 5.18 -10.73 -28.47
CA HIS A 129 5.92 -11.56 -27.51
C HIS A 129 6.56 -10.70 -26.42
N LEU A 130 7.24 -9.62 -26.80
CA LEU A 130 7.92 -8.74 -25.84
C LEU A 130 6.93 -8.09 -24.85
N THR A 131 5.78 -7.63 -25.34
CA THR A 131 4.72 -7.07 -24.47
C THR A 131 4.14 -8.12 -23.52
N ASN A 132 3.88 -9.34 -24.00
CA ASN A 132 3.40 -10.42 -23.15
C ASN A 132 4.47 -10.90 -22.16
N LEU A 133 5.74 -10.86 -22.53
CA LEU A 133 6.87 -11.14 -21.65
C LEU A 133 6.93 -10.11 -20.52
N SER A 134 6.78 -8.82 -20.84
CA SER A 134 6.66 -7.75 -19.85
C SER A 134 5.48 -7.96 -18.89
N LYS A 135 4.31 -8.39 -19.40
CA LYS A 135 3.16 -8.75 -18.56
C LYS A 135 3.46 -9.91 -17.61
N MET A 136 4.12 -10.96 -18.09
CA MET A 136 4.53 -12.09 -17.25
C MET A 136 5.51 -11.64 -16.16
N CYS A 137 6.49 -10.81 -16.49
CA CYS A 137 7.43 -10.25 -15.52
C CYS A 137 6.69 -9.40 -14.47
N ALA A 138 5.75 -8.55 -14.89
CA ALA A 138 4.92 -7.76 -13.98
C ALA A 138 4.06 -8.64 -13.05
N TYR A 139 3.50 -9.73 -13.56
CA TYR A 139 2.76 -10.72 -12.76
C TYR A 139 3.65 -11.38 -11.71
N LYS A 140 4.82 -11.89 -12.11
CA LYS A 140 5.79 -12.49 -11.19
C LYS A 140 6.26 -11.51 -10.10
N SER A 141 6.46 -10.24 -10.45
CA SER A 141 6.77 -9.19 -9.48
C SER A 141 5.61 -8.90 -8.54
N SER A 142 4.37 -8.91 -9.05
CA SER A 142 3.16 -8.68 -8.24
C SER A 142 2.89 -9.82 -7.25
N LEU A 143 3.25 -11.07 -7.58
CA LEU A 143 3.17 -12.18 -6.62
C LEU A 143 4.13 -12.01 -5.44
N LYS A 144 5.30 -11.40 -5.65
CA LYS A 144 6.31 -11.17 -4.59
C LYS A 144 6.00 -9.94 -3.75
N THR A 145 5.63 -8.84 -4.40
CA THR A 145 5.50 -7.51 -3.76
C THR A 145 4.05 -7.16 -3.42
N GLY A 146 3.08 -7.94 -3.90
CA GLY A 146 1.65 -7.64 -3.84
C GLY A 146 1.19 -6.75 -5.01
N SER A 147 -0.13 -6.55 -5.11
CA SER A 147 -0.76 -5.66 -6.09
C SER A 147 -0.23 -4.22 -6.01
N VAL A 148 -0.29 -3.49 -7.11
CA VAL A 148 0.02 -2.04 -7.16
C VAL A 148 -0.78 -1.28 -6.10
N VAL A 149 -2.04 -1.66 -5.87
CA VAL A 149 -2.89 -1.03 -4.84
C VAL A 149 -2.31 -1.25 -3.44
N THR A 150 -1.86 -2.46 -3.13
CA THR A 150 -1.27 -2.78 -1.82
C THR A 150 0.07 -2.08 -1.61
N GLN A 151 0.85 -1.92 -2.69
CA GLN A 151 2.11 -1.16 -2.65
C GLN A 151 1.85 0.32 -2.38
N LEU A 152 0.87 0.91 -3.07
CA LEU A 152 0.50 2.30 -2.88
C LEU A 152 -0.03 2.57 -1.46
N SER A 153 -0.88 1.67 -0.93
CA SER A 153 -1.37 1.79 0.46
C SER A 153 -0.24 1.68 1.48
N SER A 154 0.73 0.78 1.24
CA SER A 154 1.89 0.60 2.12
C SER A 154 2.80 1.82 2.09
N ALA A 155 3.07 2.37 0.90
CA ALA A 155 3.86 3.60 0.73
C ALA A 155 3.18 4.79 1.42
N HIS A 156 1.86 4.96 1.24
CA HIS A 156 1.10 6.00 1.91
C HIS A 156 1.17 5.87 3.45
N LYS A 157 1.02 4.64 3.98
CA LYS A 157 1.13 4.39 5.42
C LYS A 157 2.52 4.77 5.95
N LYS A 158 3.60 4.41 5.25
CA LYS A 158 4.97 4.81 5.59
C LYS A 158 5.14 6.32 5.58
N GLN A 159 4.60 7.01 4.58
CA GLN A 159 4.68 8.48 4.52
C GLN A 159 3.95 9.14 5.70
N VAL A 160 2.75 8.64 6.05
CA VAL A 160 2.00 9.13 7.21
C VAL A 160 2.78 8.92 8.51
N GLU A 161 3.45 7.78 8.67
CA GLU A 161 4.28 7.50 9.84
C GLU A 161 5.47 8.46 9.96
N ILE A 162 6.17 8.70 8.84
CA ILE A 162 7.28 9.66 8.76
C ILE A 162 6.80 11.07 9.11
N ASN A 163 5.68 11.51 8.53
CA ASN A 163 5.11 12.83 8.80
C ASN A 163 4.70 12.98 10.28
N ARG A 164 4.14 11.94 10.89
CA ARG A 164 3.79 11.93 12.32
C ARG A 164 5.02 12.04 13.21
N LYS A 165 6.09 11.28 12.91
CA LYS A 165 7.36 11.36 13.65
C LYS A 165 7.95 12.76 13.55
N TYR A 166 7.99 13.33 12.35
CA TYR A 166 8.45 14.70 12.12
C TYR A 166 7.66 15.73 12.94
N MET A 167 6.33 15.70 12.90
CA MET A 167 5.50 16.61 13.70
C MET A 167 5.66 16.40 15.20
N SER A 168 5.82 15.15 15.66
CA SER A 168 6.08 14.85 17.08
C SER A 168 7.39 15.52 17.53
N SER A 169 8.46 15.39 16.75
CA SER A 169 9.74 16.02 17.07
C SER A 169 9.65 17.54 17.15
N LEU A 170 8.88 18.19 16.26
CA LEU A 170 8.63 19.63 16.34
C LEU A 170 7.90 20.01 17.63
N ILE A 171 6.85 19.26 17.99
CA ILE A 171 6.11 19.47 19.24
C ILE A 171 7.03 19.29 20.46
N ASP A 172 7.90 18.28 20.46
CA ASP A 172 8.84 18.04 21.56
C ASP A 172 9.82 19.21 21.75
N VAL A 173 10.33 19.77 20.65
CA VAL A 173 11.15 21.00 20.71
C VAL A 173 10.35 22.16 21.27
N VAL A 174 9.09 22.35 20.86
CA VAL A 174 8.23 23.41 21.39
C VAL A 174 8.00 23.23 22.90
N LEU A 175 7.65 22.02 23.33
CA LEU A 175 7.40 21.72 24.74
C LEU A 175 8.67 21.89 25.58
N TYR A 176 9.83 21.53 25.05
CA TYR A 176 11.11 21.73 25.71
C TYR A 176 11.39 23.22 25.94
N LEU A 177 11.32 24.04 24.89
CA LEU A 177 11.55 25.49 24.99
C LEU A 177 10.55 26.16 25.94
N ALA A 178 9.27 25.78 25.86
CA ALA A 178 8.22 26.29 26.74
C ALA A 178 8.47 25.93 28.21
N LYS A 179 8.86 24.68 28.51
CA LYS A 179 9.16 24.23 29.88
C LYS A 179 10.35 24.96 30.48
N GLN A 180 11.37 25.26 29.68
CA GLN A 180 12.57 25.97 30.13
C GLN A 180 12.40 27.50 30.14
N GLY A 181 11.30 28.03 29.58
CA GLY A 181 11.10 29.47 29.45
C GLY A 181 12.06 30.13 28.45
N ILE A 182 12.57 29.38 27.47
CA ILE A 182 13.51 29.89 26.47
C ILE A 182 12.72 30.57 25.34
N ALA A 183 13.21 31.72 24.88
CA ALA A 183 12.63 32.41 23.74
C ALA A 183 12.71 31.52 22.48
N PHE A 184 11.61 31.40 21.76
CA PHE A 184 11.53 30.57 20.55
C PHE A 184 12.22 31.21 19.35
N ARG A 185 12.00 32.53 19.19
CA ARG A 185 12.37 33.31 18.02
C ARG A 185 13.63 34.13 18.26
N GLY A 186 14.43 34.26 17.21
CA GLY A 186 15.56 35.19 17.16
C GLY A 186 15.15 36.54 16.59
N HIS A 187 16.04 37.54 16.69
CA HIS A 187 15.82 38.84 16.06
C HIS A 187 15.82 38.77 14.53
N ASN A 188 16.59 37.84 13.96
CA ASN A 188 16.66 37.61 12.52
C ASN A 188 16.59 36.10 12.25
N GLU A 189 15.53 35.65 11.56
CA GLU A 189 15.36 34.24 11.19
C GLU A 189 15.57 33.97 9.69
N ASN A 190 16.20 34.91 8.98
CA ASN A 190 16.57 34.75 7.58
C ASN A 190 17.64 33.66 7.41
N LEU A 191 17.68 33.06 6.23
CA LEU A 191 18.63 31.97 5.91
C LEU A 191 20.10 32.38 6.09
N ASP A 192 20.40 33.66 5.83
CA ASP A 192 21.76 34.22 5.93
C ASP A 192 22.16 34.59 7.37
N SER A 193 21.26 34.44 8.34
CA SER A 193 21.57 34.70 9.75
C SER A 193 22.41 33.57 10.33
N LEU A 194 23.48 33.93 11.05
CA LEU A 194 24.30 33.00 11.85
C LEU A 194 23.51 32.31 12.96
N ASN A 195 22.42 32.92 13.42
CA ASN A 195 21.53 32.36 14.43
C ASN A 195 20.09 32.71 14.05
N GLN A 196 19.31 31.69 13.68
CA GLN A 196 17.93 31.86 13.22
C GLN A 196 16.90 31.78 14.35
N GLY A 197 17.35 31.78 15.61
CA GLY A 197 16.53 31.62 16.80
C GLY A 197 16.53 30.19 17.34
N ASN A 198 16.31 30.06 18.65
CA ASN A 198 16.50 28.80 19.38
C ASN A 198 15.65 27.65 18.83
N TYR A 199 14.43 27.92 18.34
CA TYR A 199 13.58 26.88 17.77
C TYR A 199 14.15 26.30 16.48
N LYS A 200 14.57 27.15 15.53
CA LYS A 200 15.12 26.72 14.24
C LYS A 200 16.47 26.03 14.42
N GLU A 201 17.33 26.56 15.30
CA GLU A 201 18.61 25.92 15.61
C GLU A 201 18.44 24.55 16.28
N MET A 202 17.50 24.42 17.23
CA MET A 202 17.18 23.13 17.84
C MET A 202 16.62 22.15 16.81
N CYS A 203 15.71 22.59 15.93
CA CYS A 203 15.19 21.75 14.84
C CYS A 203 16.31 21.29 13.91
N HIS A 204 17.19 22.21 13.49
CA HIS A 204 18.34 21.89 12.66
C HIS A 204 19.25 20.85 13.34
N MET A 205 19.54 21.01 14.63
CA MET A 205 20.33 20.04 15.39
C MET A 205 19.63 18.67 15.47
N VAL A 206 18.33 18.63 15.77
CA VAL A 206 17.54 17.39 15.90
C VAL A 206 17.53 16.62 14.58
N PHE A 207 17.23 17.27 13.46
CA PHE A 207 17.14 16.59 12.16
C PHE A 207 18.49 16.31 11.52
N SER A 208 19.53 17.11 11.81
CA SER A 208 20.87 16.90 11.27
C SER A 208 21.64 15.81 12.02
N LYS A 209 21.53 15.74 13.36
CA LYS A 209 22.32 14.82 14.19
C LYS A 209 21.56 13.61 14.73
N PHE A 210 20.31 13.79 15.16
CA PHE A 210 19.58 12.75 15.89
C PHE A 210 18.61 11.96 15.01
N MET A 211 18.11 12.55 13.92
CA MET A 211 17.15 11.90 13.02
C MET A 211 17.44 12.20 11.53
N PRO A 212 18.51 11.62 10.96
CA PRO A 212 18.89 11.88 9.57
C PRO A 212 17.83 11.45 8.55
N ASP A 213 17.01 10.45 8.88
CA ASP A 213 15.91 9.98 8.03
C ASP A 213 14.86 11.07 7.75
N LEU A 214 14.73 12.04 8.67
CA LEU A 214 13.79 13.16 8.56
C LEU A 214 14.42 14.41 7.96
N LYS A 215 15.74 14.41 7.71
CA LYS A 215 16.46 15.54 7.12
C LYS A 215 15.87 15.93 5.77
N ASN A 216 15.58 14.95 4.92
CA ASN A 216 14.95 15.18 3.62
C ASN A 216 13.57 15.83 3.76
N VAL A 217 12.82 15.52 4.82
CA VAL A 217 11.51 16.14 5.09
C VAL A 217 11.67 17.59 5.57
N TYR A 218 12.70 17.86 6.38
CA TYR A 218 13.01 19.19 6.88
C TYR A 218 13.50 20.15 5.79
N GLU A 219 14.33 19.66 4.87
CA GLU A 219 14.90 20.44 3.75
C GLU A 219 13.93 20.60 2.57
N ASN A 220 12.74 19.97 2.64
CA ASN A 220 11.72 20.14 1.62
C ASN A 220 11.18 21.58 1.57
N LYS A 221 10.65 21.93 0.39
CA LYS A 221 10.10 23.27 0.10
C LYS A 221 8.99 23.73 1.05
N ILE A 222 8.26 22.80 1.67
CA ILE A 222 7.23 23.09 2.67
C ILE A 222 7.82 22.73 4.04
N ASN A 223 8.49 23.69 4.66
CA ASN A 223 9.00 23.52 6.02
C ASN A 223 7.94 23.94 7.04
N HIS A 224 7.69 23.09 8.04
CA HIS A 224 6.72 23.33 9.11
C HIS A 224 7.31 24.14 10.28
N THR A 225 8.45 24.80 10.06
CA THR A 225 9.13 25.64 11.07
C THR A 225 8.74 27.11 11.03
N SER A 226 7.83 27.51 10.15
CA SER A 226 7.38 28.91 10.06
C SER A 226 6.76 29.39 11.36
N TRP A 227 6.87 30.70 11.62
CA TRP A 227 6.32 31.33 12.82
C TRP A 227 4.81 31.06 13.01
N LYS A 228 4.04 30.97 11.90
CA LYS A 228 2.60 30.65 11.94
C LYS A 228 2.35 29.26 12.52
N VAL A 229 3.10 28.27 12.04
CA VAL A 229 2.98 26.88 12.50
C VAL A 229 3.45 26.76 13.96
N GLN A 230 4.50 27.49 14.36
CA GLN A 230 4.93 27.54 15.76
C GLN A 230 3.79 28.05 16.66
N ASP A 231 3.15 29.17 16.30
CA ASP A 231 2.05 29.75 17.09
C ASP A 231 0.83 28.82 17.17
N GLU A 232 0.51 28.12 16.08
CA GLU A 232 -0.54 27.10 16.07
C GLU A 232 -0.22 25.95 17.02
N ILE A 233 1.00 25.40 16.97
CA ILE A 233 1.43 24.32 17.86
C ILE A 233 1.40 24.76 19.32
N ILE A 234 1.87 25.98 19.62
CA ILE A 234 1.85 26.55 20.97
C ILE A 234 0.42 26.67 21.49
N LYS A 235 -0.49 27.22 20.67
CA LYS A 235 -1.90 27.38 21.03
C LYS A 235 -2.58 26.04 21.29
N ILE A 236 -2.40 25.06 20.41
CA ILE A 236 -2.97 23.72 20.56
C ILE A 236 -2.42 23.04 21.83
N SER A 237 -1.11 23.15 22.07
CA SER A 237 -0.47 22.57 23.25
C SER A 237 -0.99 23.22 24.54
N ALA A 238 -1.17 24.54 24.56
CA ALA A 238 -1.74 25.27 25.70
C ALA A 238 -3.19 24.86 25.97
N ASP A 239 -4.02 24.74 24.93
CA ASP A 239 -5.42 24.32 25.06
C ASP A 239 -5.54 22.88 25.60
N LEU A 240 -4.71 21.96 25.12
CA LEU A 240 -4.65 20.59 25.61
C LEU A 240 -4.21 20.54 27.07
N LEU A 241 -3.18 21.30 27.45
CA LEU A 241 -2.67 21.35 28.81
C LEU A 241 -3.73 21.93 29.77
N LYS A 242 -4.43 23.00 29.36
CA LYS A 242 -5.56 23.57 30.11
C LYS A 242 -6.67 22.55 30.33
N LYS A 243 -7.08 21.82 29.29
CA LYS A 243 -8.10 20.75 29.40
C LYS A 243 -7.66 19.64 30.36
N LEU A 244 -6.40 19.21 30.30
CA LEU A 244 -5.84 18.21 31.20
C LEU A 244 -5.83 18.68 32.66
N LEU A 245 -5.43 19.93 32.91
CA LEU A 245 -5.46 20.53 34.24
C LEU A 245 -6.88 20.61 34.80
N LEU A 246 -7.84 21.10 34.01
CA LEU A 246 -9.25 21.16 34.41
C LEU A 246 -9.80 19.79 34.78
N ARG A 247 -9.51 18.76 33.98
CA ARG A 247 -9.91 17.38 34.28
C ARG A 247 -9.30 16.86 35.59
N LYS A 248 -8.02 17.13 35.83
CA LYS A 248 -7.33 16.73 37.08
C LYS A 248 -7.92 17.44 38.30
N LEU A 249 -8.17 18.74 38.21
CA LEU A 249 -8.77 19.52 39.29
C LEU A 249 -10.19 19.05 39.61
N LEU A 250 -10.99 18.75 38.58
CA LEU A 250 -12.37 18.26 38.75
C LEU A 250 -12.39 16.87 39.42
N PHE A 251 -11.46 15.99 39.03
CA PHE A 251 -11.29 14.68 39.68
C PHE A 251 -10.90 14.82 41.16
N LEU A 252 -9.94 15.69 41.49
CA LEU A 252 -9.52 15.96 42.87
C LEU A 252 -10.64 16.59 43.70
N GLY A 253 -11.41 17.51 43.13
CA GLY A 253 -12.57 18.13 43.78
C GLY A 253 -13.65 17.09 44.12
N ILE A 254 -13.96 16.19 43.19
CA ILE A 254 -14.90 15.08 43.43
C ILE A 254 -14.36 14.13 44.52
N LEU A 255 -13.08 13.78 44.47
CA LEU A 255 -12.44 12.93 45.47
C LEU A 255 -12.49 13.55 46.87
N HIS A 256 -12.23 14.86 46.97
CA HIS A 256 -12.31 15.59 48.23
C HIS A 256 -13.74 15.63 48.77
N LEU A 257 -14.75 15.90 47.92
CA LEU A 257 -16.16 15.87 48.30
C LEU A 257 -16.59 14.46 48.78
N TRP A 258 -16.05 13.41 48.17
CA TRP A 258 -16.34 12.03 48.55
C TRP A 258 -15.71 11.66 49.90
N LEU A 259 -14.47 12.12 50.16
CA LEU A 259 -13.78 11.93 51.44
C LEU A 259 -14.36 12.77 52.59
N MET A 260 -15.01 13.90 52.29
CA MET A 260 -15.64 14.77 53.29
C MET A 260 -17.05 14.33 53.73
N LYS A 261 -17.60 13.20 53.25
CA LYS A 261 -18.86 12.69 53.80
C LYS A 261 -18.65 12.26 55.26
N PRO A 262 -19.28 12.91 56.26
CA PRO A 262 -19.15 12.51 57.65
C PRO A 262 -19.72 11.10 57.81
N GLY A 263 -18.90 10.17 58.33
CA GLY A 263 -19.37 8.86 58.74
C GLY A 263 -20.46 8.98 59.82
N PRO A 264 -21.41 8.03 59.89
CA PRO A 264 -22.48 8.09 60.88
C PRO A 264 -21.89 8.13 62.29
N ILE A 265 -22.20 9.19 63.03
CA ILE A 265 -21.91 9.29 64.47
C ILE A 265 -22.67 8.14 65.14
N LYS A 266 -21.96 7.08 65.54
CA LYS A 266 -22.54 6.01 66.35
C LYS A 266 -22.92 6.60 67.70
N LYS A 267 -24.21 6.87 67.92
CA LYS A 267 -24.75 7.08 69.26
C LYS A 267 -24.53 5.77 70.04
N ASN A 268 -23.61 5.78 71.00
CA ASN A 268 -23.37 4.64 71.89
C ASN A 268 -24.64 4.37 72.72
N SER A 269 -25.38 3.32 72.38
CA SER A 269 -26.50 2.80 73.16
C SER A 269 -26.02 1.78 74.21
N TYR A 270 -25.08 2.18 75.06
CA TYR A 270 -24.55 1.35 76.16
C TYR A 270 -24.69 2.04 77.52
N LEU A 271 -25.89 2.51 77.88
CA LEU A 271 -26.20 2.92 79.25
C LEU A 271 -27.68 2.67 79.59
N ASN A 272 -28.18 1.45 79.37
CA ASN A 272 -29.51 1.06 79.88
C ASN A 272 -29.66 -0.45 80.10
N LYS A 273 -28.64 -1.11 80.68
CA LYS A 273 -28.71 -2.51 81.09
C LYS A 273 -27.92 -2.83 82.37
N GLU A 274 -27.86 -1.91 83.34
CA GLU A 274 -27.33 -2.21 84.70
C GLU A 274 -28.08 -1.46 85.81
N SER A 275 -29.41 -1.48 85.79
CA SER A 275 -30.22 -0.99 86.92
C SER A 275 -31.44 -1.87 87.18
N SER A 276 -31.24 -3.20 87.20
CA SER A 276 -32.24 -4.16 87.68
C SER A 276 -31.64 -5.30 88.51
N LYS A 277 -30.54 -5.03 89.22
CA LYS A 277 -30.14 -5.79 90.41
C LYS A 277 -29.67 -4.79 91.45
N TYR A 278 -30.26 -4.87 92.64
CA TYR A 278 -30.11 -4.04 93.83
C TYR A 278 -31.03 -2.80 93.91
N PHE A 279 -32.11 -3.00 94.69
CA PHE A 279 -33.07 -2.06 95.29
C PHE A 279 -34.08 -1.35 94.40
#